data_AF-A0A4Q5LSS7-F1
#
_entry.id   AF-A0A4Q5LSS7-F1
#
_cell.length_a   1.000
_cell.length_b   1.000
_cell.length_c   1.000
_cell.angle_alpha   90.00
_cell.angle_beta   90.00
_cell.angle_gamma   90.00
#
_symmetry.space_group_name_H-M   'P 1'
#
loop_
_entity.id
_entity.type
_entity.pdbx_description
1 polymer ?
#
loop_
_entity_poly.entity_id
_entity_poly.type
_entity_poly.pdbx_seq_one_letter_code
_entity_poly.pdbx_strand_id
1 'polypeptide(L)'
;MVKNTVSVQMDYFSRGVVNQYKVSVFLQRAHNPEKLALSFTFPEFNYTRFVYKGVLYFLCADRSGMGQNFICVLPERARFMSIDRGDMVTLNHFASIGGDKFKLIANNYAGRIVLLQGPLDGFSQIQAPLAGTEKTVTTSAADTIVSDQVGFKAPLIQGKNMNPLMKKGGQVSTAGLKGKYIFVDFWSTYCAPCIEELPYLKAAYDKYKRDVFEIVGVFDERAPGLTKKIFEANKVTWPTVGMNSKDAEISGYGHVQSFPTNYLIDPSGRIIAFNLRSEDLMNRLKELIGH
;
A
#
# COMPACT_ATOMS: atom_id res chain seq x y z
N MET A 1 36.56 -6.47 5.18
CA MET A 1 35.90 -5.14 5.07
C MET A 1 34.78 -5.24 4.06
N VAL A 2 33.53 -5.02 4.48
CA VAL A 2 32.35 -5.07 3.58
C VAL A 2 32.35 -3.80 2.75
N LYS A 3 32.65 -3.92 1.45
CA LYS A 3 33.01 -2.81 0.54
C LYS A 3 31.92 -1.75 0.30
N ASN A 4 30.69 -1.94 0.80
CA ASN A 4 29.54 -1.09 0.51
C ASN A 4 28.80 -0.69 1.79
N THR A 5 29.44 0.12 2.63
CA THR A 5 28.87 0.53 3.91
C THR A 5 28.91 2.04 4.00
N VAL A 6 27.77 2.69 4.23
CA VAL A 6 27.69 4.13 4.50
C VAL A 6 27.56 4.30 6.00
N SER A 7 28.48 5.04 6.61
CA SER A 7 28.30 5.46 8.00
C SER A 7 27.23 6.54 8.05
N VAL A 8 26.10 6.21 8.66
CA VAL A 8 25.02 7.15 8.93
C VAL A 8 25.06 7.48 10.42
N GLN A 9 25.09 8.78 10.73
CA GLN A 9 24.84 9.24 12.10
C GLN A 9 23.37 9.01 12.43
N MET A 10 23.10 8.19 13.42
CA MET A 10 21.77 7.93 13.95
C MET A 10 21.63 8.60 15.30
N ASP A 11 20.67 9.50 15.43
CA ASP A 11 20.25 10.02 16.72
C ASP A 11 19.06 9.18 17.21
N TYR A 12 19.15 8.63 18.42
CA TYR A 12 18.05 7.93 19.08
C TYR A 12 17.88 8.47 20.49
N PHE A 13 16.63 8.62 20.94
CA PHE A 13 16.34 9.11 22.28
C PHE A 13 15.92 7.97 23.21
N SER A 14 16.63 7.89 24.33
CA SER A 14 16.52 6.83 25.34
C SER A 14 16.64 7.45 26.71
N ARG A 15 15.74 7.11 27.63
CA ARG A 15 15.76 7.54 29.04
C ARG A 15 15.93 9.06 29.22
N GLY A 16 15.28 9.87 28.37
CA GLY A 16 15.33 11.33 28.49
C GLY A 16 16.54 12.00 27.81
N VAL A 17 17.41 11.23 27.13
CA VAL A 17 18.64 11.73 26.51
C VAL A 17 18.67 11.38 25.02
N VAL A 18 19.07 12.33 24.18
CA VAL A 18 19.40 12.08 22.77
C VAL A 18 20.81 11.49 22.70
N ASN A 19 20.91 10.27 22.23
CA ASN A 19 22.16 9.55 22.02
C ASN A 19 22.49 9.54 20.53
N GLN A 20 23.76 9.75 20.19
CA GLN A 20 24.23 9.69 18.80
C GLN A 20 25.05 8.42 18.61
N TYR A 21 24.73 7.65 17.58
CA TYR A 21 25.44 6.43 17.25
C TYR A 21 25.70 6.36 15.75
N LYS A 22 26.94 6.08 15.35
CA LYS A 22 27.26 5.87 13.93
C LYS A 22 26.92 4.42 13.58
N VAL A 23 25.83 4.24 12.84
CA VAL A 23 25.46 2.93 12.29
C VAL A 23 25.99 2.81 10.87
N SER A 24 26.57 1.66 10.60
CA SER A 24 26.87 1.21 9.25
C SER A 24 25.57 0.79 8.55
N VAL A 25 25.06 1.64 7.66
CA VAL A 25 24.00 1.24 6.73
C VAL A 25 24.64 0.43 5.62
N PHE A 26 24.23 -0.82 5.52
CA PHE A 26 24.75 -1.73 4.50
C PHE A 26 24.05 -1.46 3.18
N LEU A 27 24.84 -1.09 2.18
CA LEU A 27 24.44 -1.02 0.79
C LEU A 27 24.71 -2.38 0.14
N GLN A 28 23.80 -3.33 0.34
CA GLN A 28 23.96 -4.65 -0.27
C GLN A 28 23.25 -4.68 -1.63
N ARG A 29 23.81 -5.41 -2.61
CA ARG A 29 22.98 -5.91 -3.72
C ARG A 29 21.97 -6.87 -3.10
N ALA A 30 20.70 -6.68 -3.41
CA ALA A 30 19.66 -7.62 -3.04
C ALA A 30 19.94 -8.99 -3.68
N HIS A 31 19.13 -10.00 -3.36
CA HIS A 31 19.18 -11.28 -4.06
C HIS A 31 19.08 -11.13 -5.60
N ASN A 32 18.45 -10.04 -6.06
CA ASN A 32 18.57 -9.57 -7.44
C ASN A 32 19.76 -8.59 -7.55
N PRO A 33 20.78 -8.89 -8.38
CA PRO A 33 21.98 -8.07 -8.52
C PRO A 33 21.70 -6.66 -9.05
N GLU A 34 20.56 -6.40 -9.68
CA GLU A 34 20.19 -5.06 -10.17
C GLU A 34 19.56 -4.15 -9.11
N LYS A 35 19.30 -4.66 -7.90
CA LYS A 35 18.60 -3.92 -6.84
C LYS A 35 19.54 -3.63 -5.69
N LEU A 36 19.59 -2.37 -5.27
CA LEU A 36 20.33 -1.94 -4.09
C LEU A 36 19.40 -1.88 -2.87
N ALA A 37 19.97 -2.18 -1.69
CA ALA A 37 19.27 -2.23 -0.41
C ALA A 37 19.82 -1.23 0.60
N LEU A 38 18.93 -0.61 1.36
CA LEU A 38 19.23 0.09 2.60
C LEU A 38 18.78 -0.79 3.77
N SER A 39 19.72 -1.29 4.56
CA SER A 39 19.43 -2.01 5.79
C SER A 39 19.69 -1.11 7.00
N PHE A 40 18.64 -0.83 7.76
CA PHE A 40 18.71 -0.14 9.04
C PHE A 40 18.64 -1.18 10.17
N THR A 41 19.57 -1.09 11.12
CA THR A 41 19.55 -1.88 12.35
C THR A 41 19.38 -0.93 13.54
N PHE A 42 18.28 -1.05 14.28
CA PHE A 42 17.94 -0.18 15.41
C PHE A 42 18.37 -0.79 16.75
N PRO A 43 18.81 0.03 17.72
CA PRO A 43 18.78 -0.34 19.13
C PRO A 43 17.32 -0.37 19.65
N GLU A 44 17.11 -0.64 20.95
CA GLU A 44 15.80 -0.81 21.64
C GLU A 44 14.71 0.23 21.31
N PHE A 45 15.09 1.39 20.79
CA PHE A 45 14.20 2.48 20.40
C PHE A 45 14.01 2.43 18.87
N ASN A 46 12.81 2.09 18.44
CA ASN A 46 12.46 1.83 17.04
C ASN A 46 12.38 3.10 16.18
N TYR A 47 13.30 4.06 16.30
CA TYR A 47 13.38 5.18 15.37
C TYR A 47 14.81 5.70 15.20
N THR A 48 15.03 6.41 14.11
CA THR A 48 16.30 7.05 13.74
C THR A 48 16.05 8.26 12.87
N ARG A 49 17.11 9.05 12.66
CA ARG A 49 17.14 10.12 11.68
C ARG A 49 18.25 9.86 10.67
N PHE A 50 18.05 10.25 9.42
CA PHE A 50 19.06 10.15 8.37
C PHE A 50 18.88 11.28 7.35
N VAL A 51 19.97 11.69 6.69
CA VAL A 51 19.91 12.72 5.64
C VAL A 51 19.90 12.05 4.27
N TYR A 52 18.97 12.47 3.40
CA TYR A 52 18.89 12.03 2.01
C TYR A 52 18.57 13.22 1.11
N LYS A 53 19.37 13.42 0.05
CA LYS A 53 19.32 14.58 -0.85
C LYS A 53 19.29 15.93 -0.11
N GLY A 54 20.08 16.02 0.97
CA GLY A 54 20.18 17.24 1.80
C GLY A 54 19.01 17.49 2.75
N VAL A 55 18.00 16.62 2.78
CA VAL A 55 16.85 16.70 3.68
C VAL A 55 17.01 15.69 4.81
N LEU A 56 16.79 16.14 6.05
CA LEU A 56 16.76 15.28 7.23
C LEU A 56 15.42 14.55 7.29
N TYR A 57 15.46 13.23 7.43
CA TYR A 57 14.30 12.34 7.54
C TYR A 57 14.30 11.63 8.88
N PHE A 58 13.11 11.46 9.44
CA PHE A 58 12.81 10.61 10.57
C PHE A 58 12.25 9.27 10.05
N LEU A 59 12.89 8.16 10.43
CA LEU A 59 12.42 6.81 10.18
C LEU A 59 12.05 6.17 11.51
N CYS A 60 10.79 5.82 11.72
CA CYS A 60 10.37 5.01 12.85
C CYS A 60 9.83 3.67 12.38
N ALA A 61 9.95 2.65 13.23
CA ALA A 61 9.21 1.41 13.19
C ALA A 61 8.31 1.36 14.42
N ASP A 62 7.11 0.83 14.25
CA ASP A 62 6.23 0.58 15.38
C ASP A 62 5.29 -0.58 15.06
N ARG A 63 4.56 -1.03 16.08
CA ARG A 63 3.55 -2.07 15.98
C ARG A 63 2.17 -1.43 16.05
N SER A 64 1.35 -1.68 15.03
CA SER A 64 -0.05 -1.28 15.12
C SER A 64 -0.75 -2.08 16.22
N GLY A 65 -1.87 -1.59 16.75
CA GLY A 65 -2.69 -2.32 17.73
C GLY A 65 -3.16 -3.70 17.26
N MET A 66 -3.07 -3.99 15.94
CA MET A 66 -3.38 -5.28 15.33
C MET A 66 -2.15 -6.20 15.18
N GLY A 67 -1.01 -5.81 15.76
CA GLY A 67 0.16 -6.65 15.88
C GLY A 67 1.12 -6.63 14.69
N GLN A 68 0.88 -5.80 13.67
CA GLN A 68 1.75 -5.67 12.50
C GLN A 68 2.83 -4.61 12.65
N ASN A 69 4.04 -4.93 12.20
CA ASN A 69 5.16 -3.99 12.14
C ASN A 69 5.00 -3.09 10.91
N PHE A 70 4.97 -1.78 11.13
CA PHE A 70 5.03 -0.78 10.08
C PHE A 70 6.24 0.11 10.30
N ILE A 71 6.59 0.89 9.29
CA ILE A 71 7.55 1.98 9.42
C ILE A 71 6.88 3.27 8.97
N CYS A 72 7.38 4.42 9.42
CA CYS A 72 7.06 5.70 8.80
C CYS A 72 8.36 6.40 8.42
N VAL A 73 8.39 7.03 7.25
CA VAL A 73 9.53 7.84 6.80
C VAL A 73 9.04 9.24 6.49
N LEU A 74 9.46 10.20 7.30
CA LEU A 74 8.90 11.54 7.31
C LEU A 74 10.04 12.57 7.23
N PRO A 75 9.95 13.62 6.40
CA PRO A 75 10.91 14.71 6.48
C PRO A 75 10.81 15.37 7.86
N GLU A 76 11.95 15.77 8.43
CA GLU A 76 11.98 16.44 9.71
C GLU A 76 11.24 17.77 9.63
N ARG A 77 10.34 17.98 10.59
CA ARG A 77 9.46 19.14 10.68
C ARG A 77 9.41 19.62 12.13
N ALA A 78 9.19 20.92 12.31
CA ALA A 78 9.25 21.58 13.61
C ALA A 78 8.26 21.03 14.66
N ARG A 79 7.17 20.38 14.22
CA ARG A 79 6.20 19.70 15.11
C ARG A 79 5.70 18.42 14.46
N PHE A 80 5.75 17.32 15.22
CA PHE A 80 5.00 16.11 14.94
C PHE A 80 3.69 16.16 15.71
N MET A 81 2.56 16.28 15.01
CA MET A 81 1.23 16.27 15.62
C MET A 81 0.58 14.89 15.61
N SER A 82 0.75 14.14 14.52
CA SER A 82 0.29 12.76 14.36
C SER A 82 1.10 12.07 13.26
N ILE A 83 1.10 10.74 13.28
CA ILE A 83 1.45 9.89 12.13
C ILE A 83 0.13 9.53 11.47
N ASP A 84 -0.09 9.96 10.23
CA ASP A 84 -1.30 9.60 9.51
C ASP A 84 -1.17 8.18 8.96
N ARG A 85 -2.29 7.45 8.81
CA ARG A 85 -2.24 6.08 8.24
C ARG A 85 -1.60 6.04 6.85
N GLY A 86 -1.67 7.13 6.09
CA GLY A 86 -1.01 7.25 4.79
C GLY A 86 0.52 7.30 4.85
N ASP A 87 1.09 7.61 6.00
CA ASP A 87 2.53 7.65 6.24
C ASP A 87 3.09 6.27 6.64
N MET A 88 2.21 5.32 6.97
CA MET A 88 2.57 3.96 7.32
C MET A 88 2.99 3.19 6.07
N VAL A 89 4.20 2.64 6.11
CA VAL A 89 4.75 1.75 5.09
C VAL A 89 4.87 0.37 5.71
N THR A 90 4.10 -0.59 5.20
CA THR A 90 4.16 -1.99 5.65
C THR A 90 4.91 -2.86 4.64
N LEU A 91 5.04 -4.15 4.92
CA LEU A 91 5.79 -5.05 4.07
C LEU A 91 5.23 -5.03 2.63
N ASN A 92 6.13 -4.86 1.67
CA ASN A 92 5.88 -4.68 0.23
C ASN A 92 5.35 -3.30 -0.22
N HIS A 93 5.25 -2.31 0.67
CA HIS A 93 4.90 -0.93 0.33
C HIS A 93 6.11 -0.06 0.06
N PHE A 94 5.90 1.12 -0.50
CA PHE A 94 6.94 2.06 -0.86
C PHE A 94 6.95 3.28 0.06
N ALA A 95 8.12 3.59 0.63
CA ALA A 95 8.41 4.86 1.27
C ALA A 95 8.85 5.89 0.21
N SER A 96 8.43 7.14 0.37
CA SER A 96 8.86 8.26 -0.49
C SER A 96 9.92 9.09 0.24
N ILE A 97 11.16 9.10 -0.27
CA ILE A 97 12.30 9.76 0.37
C ILE A 97 12.99 10.60 -0.69
N GLY A 98 13.04 11.92 -0.53
CA GLY A 98 13.66 12.84 -1.52
C GLY A 98 13.02 12.81 -2.91
N GLY A 99 11.75 12.39 -3.02
CA GLY A 99 11.06 12.15 -4.29
C GLY A 99 11.22 10.73 -4.85
N ASP A 100 12.15 9.96 -4.31
CA ASP A 100 12.44 8.60 -4.74
C ASP A 100 11.61 7.56 -3.98
N LYS A 101 11.41 6.40 -4.59
CA LYS A 101 10.60 5.31 -4.02
C LYS A 101 11.49 4.19 -3.50
N PHE A 102 11.20 3.74 -2.28
CA PHE A 102 11.92 2.65 -1.62
C PHE A 102 10.94 1.61 -1.08
N LYS A 103 10.95 0.39 -1.63
CA LYS A 103 10.09 -0.72 -1.21
C LYS A 103 10.56 -1.34 0.11
N LEU A 104 9.70 -1.40 1.11
CA LEU A 104 9.94 -2.17 2.32
C LEU A 104 9.82 -3.67 2.03
N ILE A 105 10.90 -4.42 2.27
CA ILE A 105 10.93 -5.88 2.01
C ILE A 105 11.30 -6.72 3.23
N ALA A 106 11.73 -6.07 4.31
CA ALA A 106 11.85 -6.70 5.61
C ALA A 106 11.63 -5.65 6.69
N ASN A 107 10.80 -5.99 7.68
CA ASN A 107 10.63 -5.23 8.91
C ASN A 107 10.42 -6.23 10.05
N ASN A 108 11.49 -6.58 10.75
CA ASN A 108 11.38 -7.39 11.95
C ASN A 108 11.49 -6.49 13.19
N TYR A 109 10.67 -6.79 14.20
CA TYR A 109 10.66 -6.07 15.48
C TYR A 109 11.96 -6.30 16.29
N ALA A 110 12.88 -7.10 15.77
CA ALA A 110 14.25 -7.23 16.26
C ALA A 110 15.16 -6.09 15.74
N GLY A 111 14.55 -4.98 15.29
CA GLY A 111 15.26 -3.79 14.85
C GLY A 111 15.87 -3.91 13.46
N ARG A 112 15.44 -4.81 12.56
CA ARG A 112 15.95 -4.87 11.19
C ARG A 112 14.90 -4.42 10.18
N ILE A 113 15.15 -3.28 9.56
CA ILE A 113 14.36 -2.73 8.45
C ILE A 113 15.20 -2.77 7.18
N VAL A 114 14.64 -3.29 6.09
CA VAL A 114 15.29 -3.34 4.78
C VAL A 114 14.39 -2.69 3.74
N LEU A 115 14.89 -1.59 3.17
CA LEU A 115 14.29 -0.89 2.03
C LEU A 115 15.05 -1.25 0.74
N LEU A 116 14.35 -1.55 -0.35
CA LEU A 116 14.88 -1.93 -1.66
C LEU A 116 14.35 -1.01 -2.78
N GLN A 117 14.99 -1.04 -3.96
CA GLN A 117 14.46 -0.48 -5.21
C GLN A 117 14.31 1.05 -5.24
N GLY A 118 15.31 1.79 -4.76
CA GLY A 118 15.42 3.24 -4.94
C GLY A 118 16.86 3.67 -5.28
N PRO A 119 17.06 4.84 -5.91
CA PRO A 119 18.38 5.41 -6.19
C PRO A 119 19.15 5.70 -4.90
N LEU A 120 20.42 5.30 -4.84
CA LEU A 120 21.26 5.47 -3.65
C LEU A 120 22.13 6.73 -3.70
N ASP A 121 22.32 7.33 -4.86
CA ASP A 121 23.14 8.53 -5.09
C ASP A 121 22.73 9.75 -4.24
N GLY A 122 21.52 9.77 -3.69
CA GLY A 122 21.05 10.79 -2.76
C GLY A 122 21.76 10.85 -1.40
N PHE A 123 22.62 9.89 -1.04
CA PHE A 123 23.42 9.93 0.19
C PHE A 123 24.78 10.59 -0.04
N SER A 124 25.05 11.70 0.65
CA SER A 124 26.26 12.53 0.48
C SER A 124 27.60 11.85 0.84
N GLN A 125 27.59 10.62 1.35
CA GLN A 125 28.76 9.92 1.89
C GLN A 125 29.05 8.57 1.19
N ILE A 126 28.54 8.33 -0.02
CA ILE A 126 28.92 7.15 -0.81
C ILE A 126 30.33 7.36 -1.36
N GLN A 127 31.36 6.93 -0.60
CA GLN A 127 32.77 7.11 -0.97
C GLN A 127 33.35 5.98 -1.84
N ALA A 128 32.56 4.98 -2.24
CA ALA A 128 33.03 3.91 -3.12
C ALA A 128 32.22 3.91 -4.43
N PRO A 129 32.87 3.84 -5.61
CA PRO A 129 32.15 3.53 -6.83
C PRO A 129 31.56 2.13 -6.65
N LEU A 130 30.23 2.05 -6.63
CA LEU A 130 29.52 0.77 -6.72
C LEU A 130 29.94 0.15 -8.04
N ALA A 131 30.89 -0.80 -8.01
CA ALA A 131 31.34 -1.48 -9.22
C ALA A 131 30.14 -2.22 -9.84
N GLY A 132 29.62 -1.64 -10.91
CA GLY A 132 28.40 -2.05 -11.58
C GLY A 132 27.80 -0.85 -12.28
N THR A 133 27.95 -0.81 -13.60
CA THR A 133 27.37 0.18 -14.52
C THR A 133 26.14 0.88 -13.96
N GLU A 134 26.27 2.17 -13.65
CA GLU A 134 25.16 3.07 -13.37
C GLU A 134 24.20 3.01 -14.56
N LYS A 135 23.10 2.27 -14.42
CA LYS A 135 21.92 2.55 -15.22
C LYS A 135 21.15 3.61 -14.46
N THR A 136 21.21 4.84 -14.96
CA THR A 136 20.27 5.90 -14.63
C THR A 136 18.86 5.30 -14.70
N VAL A 137 18.20 5.16 -13.56
CA VAL A 137 16.79 4.74 -13.52
C VAL A 137 15.99 5.96 -13.99
N THR A 138 15.87 6.08 -15.31
CA THR A 138 14.94 7.02 -15.94
C THR A 138 13.54 6.78 -15.36
N THR A 139 12.85 7.88 -15.11
CA THR A 139 11.51 8.07 -14.51
C THR A 139 10.36 7.17 -15.02
N SER A 140 10.59 6.26 -15.98
CA SER A 140 9.59 5.29 -16.46
C SER A 140 9.36 4.10 -15.52
N ALA A 141 10.22 3.87 -14.52
CA ALA A 141 10.00 2.82 -13.52
C ALA A 141 8.77 3.08 -12.64
N ALA A 142 8.39 4.35 -12.41
CA ALA A 142 7.23 4.72 -11.60
C ALA A 142 5.88 4.26 -12.19
N ASP A 143 5.81 4.02 -13.50
CA ASP A 143 4.62 3.50 -14.18
C ASP A 143 4.49 1.98 -14.11
N THR A 144 5.51 1.24 -13.66
CA THR A 144 5.46 -0.23 -13.54
C THR A 144 5.36 -0.72 -12.09
N ILE A 145 5.43 0.19 -11.13
CA ILE A 145 5.34 -0.14 -9.70
C ILE A 145 3.87 -0.31 -9.29
N VAL A 146 3.56 -1.50 -8.77
CA VAL A 146 2.25 -1.83 -8.19
C VAL A 146 2.29 -1.82 -6.66
N SER A 147 1.27 -1.23 -6.05
CA SER A 147 1.07 -1.16 -4.60
C SER A 147 -0.38 -0.76 -4.31
N ASP A 148 -0.93 -1.20 -3.18
CA ASP A 148 -2.24 -0.75 -2.68
C ASP A 148 -2.21 0.66 -2.03
N GLN A 149 -1.09 1.38 -2.08
CA GLN A 149 -0.96 2.76 -1.62
C GLN A 149 -1.53 3.77 -2.63
N VAL A 150 -2.07 4.89 -2.13
CA VAL A 150 -2.53 6.00 -2.95
C VAL A 150 -1.38 6.53 -3.84
N GLY A 151 -1.70 6.78 -5.12
CA GLY A 151 -0.80 7.24 -6.15
C GLY A 151 -0.14 6.12 -6.97
N PHE A 152 -0.17 4.87 -6.50
CA PHE A 152 0.42 3.73 -7.21
C PHE A 152 -0.59 3.00 -8.08
N LYS A 153 -0.10 2.22 -9.05
CA LYS A 153 -0.96 1.30 -9.79
C LYS A 153 -1.49 0.22 -8.84
N ALA A 154 -2.81 0.02 -8.88
CA ALA A 154 -3.46 -0.96 -8.04
C ALA A 154 -2.97 -2.38 -8.39
N PRO A 155 -2.79 -3.27 -7.40
CA PRO A 155 -2.55 -4.68 -7.66
C PRO A 155 -3.73 -5.30 -8.42
N LEU A 156 -3.43 -6.29 -9.27
CA LEU A 156 -4.45 -6.99 -10.04
C LEU A 156 -5.41 -7.73 -9.12
N ILE A 157 -6.70 -7.58 -9.40
CA ILE A 157 -7.76 -8.46 -8.92
C ILE A 157 -8.32 -9.22 -10.10
N GLN A 158 -8.24 -10.55 -10.05
CA GLN A 158 -8.91 -11.41 -11.02
C GLN A 158 -9.44 -12.70 -10.38
N GLY A 159 -10.45 -13.30 -11.01
CA GLY A 159 -10.97 -14.60 -10.62
C GLY A 159 -12.35 -14.89 -11.17
N LYS A 160 -12.91 -16.04 -10.78
CA LYS A 160 -14.28 -16.39 -11.15
C LYS A 160 -15.28 -15.49 -10.44
N ASN A 161 -16.26 -14.96 -11.18
CA ASN A 161 -17.38 -14.23 -10.58
C ASN A 161 -18.22 -15.19 -9.73
N MET A 162 -18.37 -14.83 -8.46
CA MET A 162 -19.10 -15.60 -7.46
C MET A 162 -20.43 -14.93 -7.07
N ASN A 163 -20.79 -13.80 -7.68
CA ASN A 163 -22.08 -13.16 -7.44
C ASN A 163 -23.23 -14.06 -7.96
N PRO A 164 -24.14 -14.55 -7.09
CA PRO A 164 -25.24 -15.44 -7.50
C PRO A 164 -26.34 -14.73 -8.29
N LEU A 165 -26.41 -13.40 -8.26
CA LEU A 165 -27.37 -12.58 -9.00
C LEU A 165 -26.89 -12.23 -10.42
N MET A 166 -25.64 -12.55 -10.74
CA MET A 166 -25.07 -12.38 -12.08
C MET A 166 -25.02 -13.71 -12.82
N LYS A 167 -24.84 -13.67 -14.15
CA LYS A 167 -24.67 -14.89 -14.95
C LYS A 167 -23.47 -15.70 -14.44
N LYS A 168 -23.73 -16.94 -14.02
CA LYS A 168 -22.70 -17.87 -13.53
C LYS A 168 -21.62 -18.10 -14.59
N GLY A 169 -20.36 -18.10 -14.15
CA GLY A 169 -19.21 -18.47 -15.00
C GLY A 169 -18.48 -17.29 -15.66
N GLY A 170 -18.91 -16.04 -15.44
CA GLY A 170 -18.13 -14.87 -15.86
C GLY A 170 -16.79 -14.78 -15.12
N GLN A 171 -15.75 -14.27 -15.78
CA GLN A 171 -14.51 -13.86 -15.13
C GLN A 171 -14.61 -12.40 -14.67
N VAL A 172 -14.02 -12.10 -13.53
CA VAL A 172 -13.78 -10.75 -13.02
C VAL A 172 -12.30 -10.46 -13.23
N SER A 173 -11.97 -9.33 -13.84
CA SER A 173 -10.59 -8.84 -13.90
C SER A 173 -10.58 -7.32 -13.94
N THR A 174 -9.89 -6.72 -12.98
CA THR A 174 -9.69 -5.25 -12.93
C THR A 174 -8.83 -4.73 -14.08
N ALA A 175 -7.98 -5.57 -14.67
CA ALA A 175 -7.24 -5.21 -15.89
C ALA A 175 -8.17 -4.94 -17.09
N GLY A 176 -9.31 -5.64 -17.15
CA GLY A 176 -10.32 -5.44 -18.19
C GLY A 176 -11.22 -4.22 -17.98
N LEU A 177 -11.05 -3.50 -16.87
CA LEU A 177 -11.84 -2.32 -16.49
C LEU A 177 -11.07 -1.00 -16.68
N LYS A 178 -9.95 -1.02 -17.41
CA LYS A 178 -9.20 0.19 -17.78
C LYS A 178 -10.11 1.22 -18.46
N GLY A 179 -9.84 2.49 -18.22
CA GLY A 179 -10.69 3.59 -18.71
C GLY A 179 -11.88 3.93 -17.79
N LYS A 180 -12.12 3.14 -16.74
CA LYS A 180 -13.19 3.36 -15.77
C LYS A 180 -12.63 3.74 -14.40
N TYR A 181 -13.42 4.46 -13.62
CA TYR A 181 -13.23 4.45 -12.18
C TYR A 181 -13.64 3.09 -11.62
N ILE A 182 -12.80 2.49 -10.78
CA ILE A 182 -13.08 1.17 -10.19
C ILE A 182 -13.09 1.33 -8.67
N PHE A 183 -14.18 0.95 -8.03
CA PHE A 183 -14.26 0.86 -6.58
C PHE A 183 -14.13 -0.60 -6.15
N VAL A 184 -13.02 -0.91 -5.48
CA VAL A 184 -12.76 -2.25 -4.94
C VAL A 184 -13.24 -2.28 -3.50
N ASP A 185 -14.18 -3.16 -3.19
CA ASP A 185 -14.78 -3.29 -1.86
C ASP A 185 -14.42 -4.62 -1.19
N PHE A 186 -13.65 -4.57 -0.10
CA PHE A 186 -13.28 -5.73 0.71
C PHE A 186 -14.18 -5.84 1.93
N TRP A 187 -14.90 -6.96 2.06
CA TRP A 187 -15.89 -7.15 3.11
C TRP A 187 -16.03 -8.61 3.57
N SER A 188 -16.82 -8.85 4.63
CA SER A 188 -17.12 -10.19 5.15
C SER A 188 -18.60 -10.35 5.51
N THR A 189 -19.12 -11.57 5.41
CA THR A 189 -20.52 -11.89 5.79
C THR A 189 -20.84 -11.65 7.26
N TYR A 190 -19.83 -11.53 8.13
CA TYR A 190 -19.98 -11.24 9.57
C TYR A 190 -19.62 -9.79 9.94
N CYS A 191 -19.39 -8.94 8.95
CA CYS A 191 -19.07 -7.53 9.16
C CYS A 191 -20.36 -6.70 9.07
N ALA A 192 -20.98 -6.38 10.21
CA ALA A 192 -22.20 -5.56 10.23
C ALA A 192 -22.00 -4.18 9.56
N PRO A 193 -20.91 -3.43 9.83
CA PRO A 193 -20.66 -2.16 9.14
C PRO A 193 -20.52 -2.32 7.62
N CYS A 194 -20.02 -3.45 7.14
CA CYS A 194 -19.93 -3.71 5.69
C CYS A 194 -21.32 -3.83 5.06
N ILE A 195 -22.26 -4.46 5.76
CA ILE A 195 -23.64 -4.63 5.29
C ILE A 195 -24.36 -3.28 5.28
N GLU A 196 -24.10 -2.43 6.29
CA GLU A 196 -24.62 -1.06 6.38
C GLU A 196 -24.12 -0.14 5.24
N GLU A 197 -22.95 -0.46 4.65
CA GLU A 197 -22.39 0.30 3.52
C GLU A 197 -23.01 -0.07 2.17
N LEU A 198 -23.59 -1.26 2.02
CA LEU A 198 -24.13 -1.77 0.74
C LEU A 198 -25.19 -0.84 0.10
N PRO A 199 -26.12 -0.20 0.84
CA PRO A 199 -27.06 0.77 0.26
C PRO A 199 -26.37 1.96 -0.41
N TYR A 200 -25.28 2.47 0.18
CA TYR A 200 -24.52 3.60 -0.38
C TYR A 200 -23.77 3.16 -1.66
N LEU A 201 -23.17 1.97 -1.63
CA LEU A 201 -22.53 1.38 -2.81
C LEU A 201 -23.55 1.19 -3.94
N LYS A 202 -24.74 0.70 -3.61
CA LYS A 202 -25.84 0.55 -4.56
C LYS A 202 -26.27 1.90 -5.15
N ALA A 203 -26.42 2.93 -4.33
CA ALA A 203 -26.78 4.26 -4.81
C ALA A 203 -25.75 4.82 -5.81
N ALA A 204 -24.45 4.65 -5.53
CA ALA A 204 -23.38 5.01 -6.48
C ALA A 204 -23.42 4.14 -7.76
N TYR A 205 -23.68 2.84 -7.61
CA TYR A 205 -23.76 1.90 -8.73
C TYR A 205 -24.94 2.21 -9.67
N ASP A 206 -26.09 2.55 -9.13
CA ASP A 206 -27.30 2.88 -9.89
C ASP A 206 -27.18 4.25 -10.58
N LYS A 207 -26.44 5.19 -9.98
CA LYS A 207 -26.26 6.57 -10.50
C LYS A 207 -25.33 6.65 -11.70
N TYR A 208 -24.21 5.95 -11.68
CA TYR A 208 -23.19 6.05 -12.74
C TYR A 208 -23.27 4.89 -13.72
N LYS A 209 -23.02 5.16 -15.00
CA LYS A 209 -23.02 4.15 -16.04
C LYS A 209 -21.81 3.21 -15.92
N ARG A 210 -21.97 1.96 -16.36
CA ARG A 210 -20.95 0.90 -16.22
C ARG A 210 -19.74 1.07 -17.14
N ASP A 211 -19.82 1.96 -18.13
CA ASP A 211 -18.72 2.36 -19.01
C ASP A 211 -17.80 3.41 -18.37
N VAL A 212 -18.24 4.10 -17.31
CA VAL A 212 -17.44 5.11 -16.58
C VAL A 212 -17.07 4.70 -15.16
N PHE A 213 -17.90 3.91 -14.49
CA PHE A 213 -17.70 3.47 -13.11
C PHE A 213 -18.02 1.99 -12.97
N GLU A 214 -17.21 1.26 -12.21
CA GLU A 214 -17.45 -0.14 -11.85
C GLU A 214 -17.18 -0.42 -10.36
N ILE A 215 -17.94 -1.33 -9.75
CA ILE A 215 -17.62 -1.87 -8.42
C ILE A 215 -17.11 -3.30 -8.59
N VAL A 216 -16.05 -3.65 -7.86
CA VAL A 216 -15.54 -5.03 -7.75
C VAL A 216 -15.51 -5.41 -6.28
N GLY A 217 -16.34 -6.38 -5.90
CA GLY A 217 -16.35 -6.88 -4.51
C GLY A 217 -15.35 -8.01 -4.30
N VAL A 218 -14.68 -8.01 -3.15
CA VAL A 218 -13.85 -9.11 -2.64
C VAL A 218 -14.41 -9.50 -1.27
N PHE A 219 -14.97 -10.70 -1.16
CA PHE A 219 -15.67 -11.11 0.06
C PHE A 219 -15.01 -12.28 0.78
N ASP A 220 -15.07 -12.24 2.11
CA ASP A 220 -14.77 -13.34 3.03
C ASP A 220 -16.07 -13.97 3.55
N GLU A 221 -16.40 -15.16 3.04
CA GLU A 221 -17.53 -15.95 3.53
C GLU A 221 -17.08 -16.87 4.66
N ARG A 222 -17.50 -16.55 5.89
CA ARG A 222 -17.15 -17.37 7.06
C ARG A 222 -18.15 -18.47 7.38
N ALA A 223 -19.36 -18.41 6.80
CA ALA A 223 -20.35 -19.47 6.93
C ALA A 223 -21.10 -19.68 5.61
N PRO A 224 -21.21 -20.93 5.12
CA PRO A 224 -21.83 -21.24 3.84
C PRO A 224 -23.27 -20.70 3.72
N GLY A 225 -23.55 -20.03 2.61
CA GLY A 225 -24.89 -19.58 2.22
C GLY A 225 -25.28 -18.21 2.78
N LEU A 226 -24.51 -17.61 3.69
CA LEU A 226 -24.77 -16.24 4.16
C LEU A 226 -24.55 -15.22 3.04
N THR A 227 -23.50 -15.40 2.24
CA THR A 227 -23.19 -14.52 1.10
C THR A 227 -24.40 -14.38 0.18
N LYS A 228 -25.01 -15.50 -0.23
CA LYS A 228 -26.18 -15.47 -1.12
C LYS A 228 -27.34 -14.65 -0.54
N LYS A 229 -27.66 -14.85 0.74
CA LYS A 229 -28.72 -14.10 1.43
C LYS A 229 -28.44 -12.60 1.48
N ILE A 230 -27.20 -12.22 1.77
CA ILE A 230 -26.79 -10.80 1.82
C ILE A 230 -26.91 -10.16 0.43
N PHE A 231 -26.47 -10.86 -0.62
CA PHE A 231 -26.56 -10.36 -1.99
C PHE A 231 -28.02 -10.15 -2.43
N GLU A 232 -28.89 -11.13 -2.15
CA GLU A 232 -30.33 -11.05 -2.46
C GLU A 232 -31.01 -9.93 -1.70
N ALA A 233 -30.78 -9.82 -0.39
CA ALA A 233 -31.39 -8.80 0.47
C ALA A 233 -30.98 -7.37 0.06
N ASN A 234 -29.72 -7.17 -0.31
CA ASN A 234 -29.17 -5.85 -0.64
C ASN A 234 -29.09 -5.57 -2.15
N LYS A 235 -29.59 -6.50 -2.98
CA LYS A 235 -29.56 -6.41 -4.46
C LYS A 235 -28.17 -6.07 -4.99
N VAL A 236 -27.17 -6.81 -4.52
CA VAL A 236 -25.76 -6.64 -4.93
C VAL A 236 -25.58 -7.15 -6.36
N THR A 237 -25.44 -6.25 -7.33
CA THR A 237 -25.43 -6.57 -8.77
C THR A 237 -24.08 -6.31 -9.45
N TRP A 238 -23.00 -6.14 -8.68
CA TRP A 238 -21.65 -5.95 -9.21
C TRP A 238 -20.82 -7.24 -9.17
N PRO A 239 -19.81 -7.39 -10.04
CA PRO A 239 -18.94 -8.56 -10.03
C PRO A 239 -18.21 -8.72 -8.70
N THR A 240 -18.13 -9.95 -8.20
CA THR A 240 -17.44 -10.26 -6.94
C THR A 240 -16.57 -11.50 -7.03
N VAL A 241 -15.44 -11.49 -6.34
CA VAL A 241 -14.53 -12.64 -6.19
C VAL A 241 -14.45 -13.03 -4.71
N GLY A 242 -14.36 -14.34 -4.44
CA GLY A 242 -14.16 -14.84 -3.08
C GLY A 242 -12.69 -14.71 -2.68
N MET A 243 -12.43 -14.10 -1.53
CA MET A 243 -11.06 -13.84 -1.03
C MET A 243 -10.24 -15.12 -0.87
N ASN A 244 -10.89 -16.21 -0.44
CA ASN A 244 -10.27 -17.51 -0.22
C ASN A 244 -10.45 -18.48 -1.41
N SER A 245 -10.93 -17.99 -2.56
CA SER A 245 -11.11 -18.83 -3.75
C SER A 245 -9.76 -19.21 -4.36
N LYS A 246 -9.62 -20.49 -4.77
CA LYS A 246 -8.39 -20.98 -5.40
C LYS A 246 -8.07 -20.29 -6.74
N ASP A 247 -9.11 -19.80 -7.40
CA ASP A 247 -9.01 -19.14 -8.70
C ASP A 247 -8.91 -17.61 -8.59
N ALA A 248 -8.82 -17.07 -7.36
CA ALA A 248 -8.71 -15.64 -7.13
C ALA A 248 -7.25 -15.21 -6.98
N GLU A 249 -6.84 -14.21 -7.76
CA GLU A 249 -5.62 -13.47 -7.57
C GLU A 249 -5.98 -12.10 -7.01
N ILE A 250 -5.66 -11.91 -5.73
CA ILE A 250 -5.91 -10.67 -4.97
C ILE A 250 -4.65 -10.23 -4.20
N SER A 251 -3.51 -10.84 -4.49
CA SER A 251 -2.26 -10.55 -3.79
C SER A 251 -1.81 -9.11 -4.03
N GLY A 252 -1.24 -8.46 -3.02
CA GLY A 252 -0.75 -7.09 -3.11
C GLY A 252 -1.58 -6.05 -2.35
N TYR A 253 -2.77 -6.41 -1.86
CA TYR A 253 -3.60 -5.59 -0.97
C TYR A 253 -3.30 -5.84 0.52
N GLY A 254 -2.03 -5.69 0.91
CA GLY A 254 -1.55 -5.95 2.28
C GLY A 254 -2.13 -5.05 3.37
N HIS A 255 -2.71 -3.90 3.01
CA HIS A 255 -3.43 -3.01 3.93
C HIS A 255 -4.83 -3.50 4.29
N VAL A 256 -5.39 -4.50 3.59
CA VAL A 256 -6.69 -5.09 3.94
C VAL A 256 -6.51 -6.00 5.15
N GLN A 257 -6.64 -5.40 6.34
CA GLN A 257 -6.44 -6.08 7.63
C GLN A 257 -7.73 -6.18 8.44
N SER A 258 -8.70 -5.36 8.10
CA SER A 258 -10.03 -5.36 8.67
C SER A 258 -11.06 -5.05 7.61
N PHE A 259 -12.29 -5.45 7.88
CA PHE A 259 -13.43 -5.11 7.05
C PHE A 259 -14.29 -4.06 7.78
N PRO A 260 -14.88 -3.10 7.05
CA PRO A 260 -14.71 -2.86 5.62
C PRO A 260 -13.36 -2.21 5.29
N THR A 261 -12.82 -2.50 4.12
CA THR A 261 -11.71 -1.73 3.48
C THR A 261 -12.06 -1.55 2.02
N ASN A 262 -11.81 -0.37 1.45
CA ASN A 262 -12.04 -0.15 0.01
C ASN A 262 -11.00 0.77 -0.61
N TYR A 263 -10.91 0.70 -1.94
CA TYR A 263 -10.03 1.51 -2.76
C TYR A 263 -10.81 2.08 -3.94
N LEU A 264 -10.57 3.35 -4.25
CA LEU A 264 -11.02 3.96 -5.49
C LEU A 264 -9.82 4.08 -6.43
N ILE A 265 -9.97 3.51 -7.61
CA ILE A 265 -8.96 3.45 -8.66
C ILE A 265 -9.45 4.32 -9.84
N ASP A 266 -8.55 5.10 -10.42
CA ASP A 266 -8.83 5.96 -11.56
C ASP A 266 -8.75 5.22 -12.92
N PRO A 267 -9.18 5.85 -14.03
CA PRO A 267 -9.10 5.27 -15.38
C PRO A 267 -7.70 4.81 -15.83
N SER A 268 -6.63 5.35 -15.24
CA SER A 268 -5.24 4.97 -15.51
C SER A 268 -4.80 3.71 -14.74
N GLY A 269 -5.63 3.23 -13.80
CA GLY A 269 -5.37 2.09 -12.94
C GLY A 269 -4.63 2.46 -11.65
N ARG A 270 -4.61 3.74 -11.25
CA ARG A 270 -3.95 4.21 -10.02
C ARG A 270 -4.94 4.38 -8.89
N ILE A 271 -4.54 4.03 -7.67
CA ILE A 271 -5.35 4.25 -6.46
C ILE A 271 -5.34 5.73 -6.14
N ILE A 272 -6.51 6.33 -6.02
CA ILE A 272 -6.68 7.77 -5.76
C ILE A 272 -7.37 8.06 -4.42
N ALA A 273 -7.97 7.05 -3.80
CA ALA A 273 -8.51 7.12 -2.44
C ALA A 273 -8.67 5.71 -1.86
N PHE A 274 -8.81 5.63 -0.54
CA PHE A 274 -9.15 4.41 0.18
C PHE A 274 -10.00 4.76 1.40
N ASN A 275 -10.71 3.76 1.93
CA ASN A 275 -11.57 3.91 3.11
C ASN A 275 -12.69 4.96 2.99
N LEU A 276 -13.27 5.12 1.80
CA LEU A 276 -14.47 5.94 1.61
C LEU A 276 -15.66 5.27 2.29
N ARG A 277 -16.44 6.00 3.08
CA ARG A 277 -17.61 5.46 3.81
C ARG A 277 -18.85 6.27 3.49
N SER A 278 -20.00 5.63 3.55
CA SER A 278 -21.31 6.27 3.43
C SER A 278 -21.37 7.20 2.19
N GLU A 279 -21.61 8.50 2.37
CA GLU A 279 -21.69 9.48 1.27
C GLU A 279 -20.35 9.83 0.62
N ASP A 280 -19.21 9.48 1.23
CA ASP A 280 -17.87 9.88 0.74
C ASP A 280 -17.59 9.33 -0.66
N LEU A 281 -18.03 8.09 -0.96
CA LEU A 281 -17.89 7.53 -2.30
C LEU A 281 -18.67 8.36 -3.32
N MET A 282 -19.92 8.71 -3.01
CA MET A 282 -20.75 9.46 -3.93
C MET A 282 -20.21 10.88 -4.14
N ASN A 283 -19.76 11.54 -3.07
CA ASN A 283 -19.12 12.85 -3.13
C ASN A 283 -17.86 12.81 -3.98
N ARG A 284 -16.98 11.83 -3.74
CA ARG A 284 -15.74 11.69 -4.50
C ARG A 284 -15.99 11.41 -5.99
N LEU A 285 -16.95 10.55 -6.32
CA LEU A 285 -17.32 10.29 -7.71
C LEU A 285 -17.93 11.53 -8.39
N LYS A 286 -18.69 12.35 -7.64
CA LYS A 286 -19.27 13.59 -8.16
C LYS A 286 -18.17 14.60 -8.56
N GLU A 287 -17.12 14.72 -7.76
CA GLU A 287 -15.95 15.56 -8.07
C GLU A 287 -15.21 15.08 -9.33
N LEU A 288 -15.12 13.77 -9.53
CA LEU A 288 -14.29 13.16 -10.57
C LEU A 288 -15.02 13.00 -11.92
N ILE A 289 -16.31 12.69 -11.89
CA ILE A 289 -17.12 12.36 -13.07
C ILE A 289 -18.06 13.52 -13.44
N GLY A 290 -18.33 14.45 -12.52
CA GLY A 290 -19.31 15.52 -12.70
C GLY A 290 -18.87 16.64 -13.63
N HIS A 291 -18.83 16.35 -14.94
CA HIS A 291 -19.03 17.28 -16.05
C HIS A 291 -19.90 16.63 -17.12
#